data_AF-T2GAD0-F1
#
_entry.id   AF-T2GAD0-F1
#
_cell.length_a   1.000
_cell.length_b   1.000
_cell.length_c   1.000
_cell.angle_alpha   90.00
_cell.angle_beta   90.00
_cell.angle_gamma   90.00
#
_symmetry.space_group_name_H-M   'P 1'
#
loop_
_entity.id
_entity.type
_entity.pdbx_description
1 polymer ?
#
loop_
_entity_poly.entity_id
_entity_poly.type
_entity_poly.pdbx_seq_one_letter_code
_entity_poly.pdbx_strand_id
1 'polypeptide(L)'
;MRTLGFYAAGIGFFVLLYGSVFFTGRIRERVILLDALIASTTPAVDVLMQGPPPSTHGEATAIALARAIYDRINAPLLPDALDWYERLEGLSPLNVSAATALRHGGFGLKGHARFGPCTTMSRTLILALRRLKIQARALYLEADERGLGGGHQMVEFWDEGMWKVIAPSDNAFVWRTHEGRVATAAEIAASAEVFSQVYEAFPHYQYLFHNITRFSLPDAPGWLKSLVGMILPDDGFGPEAPLFFHSPRGLMLRLCLVLASLCAVAAICLRPRRYQDE
;
A
#
# COMPACT_ATOMS: atom_id res chain seq x y z
N MET A 1 -28.88 -16.80 -30.42
CA MET A 1 -27.80 -16.75 -29.40
C MET A 1 -26.74 -15.68 -29.65
N ARG A 2 -26.16 -15.55 -30.85
CA ARG A 2 -25.11 -14.53 -31.15
C ARG A 2 -25.52 -13.09 -30.85
N THR A 3 -26.74 -12.71 -31.23
CA THR A 3 -27.31 -11.39 -30.97
C THR A 3 -27.38 -11.05 -29.48
N LEU A 4 -27.81 -12.00 -28.64
CA LEU A 4 -27.86 -11.82 -27.19
C LEU A 4 -26.44 -11.65 -26.61
N GLY A 5 -25.48 -12.45 -27.08
CA GLY A 5 -24.08 -12.34 -26.68
C GLY A 5 -23.45 -11.00 -27.09
N PHE A 6 -23.77 -10.48 -28.28
CA PHE A 6 -23.34 -9.15 -28.72
C PHE A 6 -23.83 -8.04 -27.77
N TYR A 7 -25.12 -8.04 -27.44
CA TYR A 7 -25.68 -7.05 -26.52
C TYR A 7 -25.10 -7.18 -25.10
N ALA A 8 -24.95 -8.40 -24.59
CA ALA A 8 -24.33 -8.63 -23.29
C ALA A 8 -22.88 -8.11 -23.25
N ALA A 9 -22.09 -8.38 -24.29
CA ALA A 9 -20.72 -7.87 -24.41
C ALA A 9 -20.68 -6.33 -24.51
N GLY A 10 -21.61 -5.73 -25.27
CA GLY A 10 -21.76 -4.27 -25.35
C GLY A 10 -22.10 -3.64 -23.99
N ILE A 11 -23.07 -4.19 -23.26
CA ILE A 11 -23.43 -3.72 -21.91
C ILE A 11 -22.23 -3.85 -20.96
N GLY A 12 -21.56 -5.01 -20.98
CA GLY A 12 -20.35 -5.24 -20.18
C GLY A 12 -19.27 -4.19 -20.43
N PHE A 13 -18.99 -3.87 -21.70
CA PHE A 13 -18.04 -2.82 -22.09
C PHE A 13 -18.39 -1.47 -21.46
N PHE A 14 -19.64 -1.01 -21.57
CA PHE A 14 -20.04 0.29 -21.02
C PHE A 14 -19.98 0.33 -19.49
N VAL A 15 -20.42 -0.73 -18.81
CA VAL A 15 -20.35 -0.84 -17.35
C VAL A 15 -18.90 -0.76 -16.87
N LEU A 16 -17.99 -1.47 -17.53
CA LEU A 16 -16.58 -1.51 -17.16
C LEU A 16 -15.88 -0.17 -17.46
N LEU A 17 -16.23 0.49 -18.56
CA LEU A 17 -15.71 1.82 -18.88
C LEU A 17 -16.15 2.86 -17.84
N TYR A 18 -17.42 2.81 -17.42
CA TYR A 18 -17.92 3.64 -16.32
C TYR A 18 -17.16 3.36 -15.02
N GLY A 19 -16.94 2.08 -14.70
CA GLY A 19 -16.08 1.66 -13.59
C GLY A 19 -14.67 2.24 -13.67
N SER A 20 -14.05 2.26 -14.85
CA SER A 20 -12.73 2.87 -15.06
C SER A 20 -12.72 4.38 -14.80
N VAL A 21 -13.75 5.11 -15.22
CA VAL A 21 -13.87 6.54 -14.90
C VAL A 21 -13.99 6.75 -13.39
N PHE A 22 -14.82 5.95 -12.71
CA PHE A 22 -14.96 5.98 -11.26
C PHE A 22 -13.61 5.74 -10.55
N PHE A 23 -12.87 4.68 -10.91
CA PHE A 23 -11.58 4.38 -10.28
C PHE A 23 -10.51 5.41 -10.61
N THR A 24 -10.54 6.04 -11.78
CA THR A 24 -9.67 7.18 -12.10
C THR A 24 -9.89 8.33 -11.12
N GLY A 25 -11.16 8.67 -10.82
CA GLY A 25 -11.49 9.66 -9.80
C GLY A 25 -10.96 9.28 -8.41
N ARG A 26 -11.12 8.02 -8.01
CA ARG A 26 -10.61 7.50 -6.72
C ARG A 26 -9.09 7.48 -6.61
N ILE A 27 -8.38 7.29 -7.72
CA ILE A 27 -6.91 7.39 -7.78
C ILE A 27 -6.47 8.84 -7.68
N ARG A 28 -7.16 9.77 -8.36
CA ARG A 28 -6.86 11.21 -8.28
C ARG A 28 -7.06 11.73 -6.85
N GLU A 29 -8.14 11.34 -6.19
CA GLU A 29 -8.38 11.63 -4.77
C GLU A 29 -7.20 11.20 -3.90
N ARG A 30 -6.72 9.96 -4.06
CA ARG A 30 -5.55 9.45 -3.33
C ARG A 30 -4.32 10.34 -3.55
N VAL A 31 -4.06 10.71 -4.80
CA VAL A 31 -2.90 11.54 -5.16
C VAL A 31 -2.98 12.89 -4.45
N ILE A 32 -4.13 13.56 -4.49
CA ILE A 32 -4.36 14.84 -3.80
C ILE A 32 -4.14 14.71 -2.30
N LEU A 33 -4.69 13.67 -1.67
CA LEU A 33 -4.55 13.46 -0.21
C LEU A 33 -3.11 13.16 0.20
N LEU A 34 -2.37 12.37 -0.60
CA LEU A 34 -0.95 12.11 -0.37
C LEU A 34 -0.11 13.37 -0.57
N ASP A 35 -0.38 14.16 -1.61
CA ASP A 35 0.30 15.44 -1.85
C ASP A 35 0.07 16.41 -0.69
N ALA A 36 -1.17 16.49 -0.20
CA ALA A 36 -1.50 17.33 0.95
C ALA A 36 -0.76 16.87 2.22
N LEU A 37 -0.68 15.56 2.48
CA LEU A 37 0.10 14.99 3.60
C LEU A 37 1.59 15.35 3.47
N ILE A 38 2.17 15.13 2.29
CA ILE A 38 3.59 15.41 2.03
C ILE A 38 3.85 16.91 2.25
N ALA A 39 3.07 17.77 1.61
CA ALA A 39 3.22 19.22 1.70
C ALA A 39 3.04 19.74 3.14
N SER A 40 2.14 19.16 3.94
CA SER A 40 2.00 19.54 5.36
C SER A 40 3.17 19.06 6.23
N THR A 41 3.92 18.06 5.76
CA THR A 41 5.06 17.49 6.49
C THR A 41 6.38 18.16 6.11
N THR A 42 6.51 18.69 4.88
CA THR A 42 7.74 19.33 4.39
C THR A 42 8.25 20.48 5.26
N PRO A 43 7.43 21.40 5.81
CA PRO A 43 7.93 22.44 6.71
C PRO A 43 8.57 21.87 7.98
N ALA A 44 8.10 20.73 8.48
CA ALA A 44 8.72 20.05 9.61
C ALA A 44 10.06 19.42 9.22
N VAL A 45 10.21 18.97 7.97
CA VAL A 45 11.50 18.56 7.41
C VAL A 45 12.44 19.76 7.34
N ASP A 46 12.01 20.90 6.79
CA ASP A 46 12.83 22.12 6.69
C ASP A 46 13.29 22.65 8.06
N VAL A 47 12.46 22.51 9.11
CA VAL A 47 12.84 22.84 10.50
C VAL A 47 13.83 21.82 11.09
N LEU A 48 13.64 20.52 10.84
CA LEU A 48 14.61 19.48 11.21
C LEU A 48 15.97 19.67 10.52
N MET A 49 16.00 20.39 9.39
CA MET A 49 17.20 20.75 8.63
C MET A 49 17.95 21.98 9.20
N GLN A 50 17.44 22.66 10.24
CA GLN A 50 18.14 23.79 10.89
C GLN A 50 19.12 23.36 12.01
N GLY A 51 19.25 22.05 12.28
CA GLY A 51 20.26 21.48 13.20
C GLY A 51 21.58 21.11 12.49
N PRO A 52 22.57 20.50 13.21
CA PRO A 52 23.71 19.86 12.55
C PRO A 52 23.17 18.87 11.50
N PRO A 53 23.84 18.74 10.33
CA PRO A 53 23.26 18.05 9.19
C PRO A 53 22.87 16.62 9.60
N PRO A 54 21.58 16.24 9.54
CA PRO A 54 21.23 14.84 9.66
C PRO A 54 21.97 14.10 8.55
N SER A 55 22.43 12.89 8.84
CA SER A 55 23.01 11.96 7.87
C SER A 55 21.95 11.54 6.84
N THR A 56 21.64 12.49 5.94
CA THR A 56 20.73 12.52 4.80
C THR A 56 19.25 12.88 5.01
N HIS A 57 18.72 13.57 3.98
CA HIS A 57 17.34 14.01 3.86
C HIS A 57 16.31 12.87 3.87
N GLY A 58 16.70 11.64 3.54
CA GLY A 58 15.80 10.49 3.42
C GLY A 58 15.25 10.01 4.76
N GLU A 59 16.13 9.76 5.74
CA GLU A 59 15.75 9.32 7.09
C GLU A 59 14.81 10.33 7.78
N ALA A 60 15.18 11.61 7.82
CA ALA A 60 14.36 12.65 8.45
C ALA A 60 12.97 12.76 7.82
N THR A 61 12.90 12.70 6.48
CA THR A 61 11.64 12.71 5.73
C THR A 61 10.77 11.49 6.05
N ALA A 62 11.37 10.30 6.12
CA ALA A 62 10.65 9.07 6.44
C ALA A 62 10.05 9.10 7.85
N ILE A 63 10.82 9.55 8.84
CA ILE A 63 10.36 9.70 10.22
C ILE A 63 9.25 10.75 10.32
N ALA A 64 9.42 11.91 9.69
CA ALA A 64 8.41 12.98 9.72
C ALA A 64 7.09 12.53 9.10
N LEU A 65 7.14 11.84 7.95
CA LEU A 65 5.95 11.28 7.31
C LEU A 65 5.30 10.19 8.15
N ALA A 66 6.09 9.29 8.75
CA ALA A 66 5.57 8.24 9.61
C ALA A 66 4.83 8.81 10.83
N ARG A 67 5.37 9.87 11.46
CA ARG A 67 4.70 10.58 12.57
C ARG A 67 3.40 11.23 12.11
N ALA A 68 3.44 11.99 11.02
CA ALA A 68 2.25 12.63 10.46
C ALA A 68 1.16 11.61 10.09
N ILE A 69 1.56 10.43 9.59
CA ILE A 69 0.65 9.32 9.29
C ILE A 69 0.07 8.72 10.57
N TYR A 70 0.90 8.46 11.57
CA TYR A 70 0.45 7.94 12.86
C TYR A 70 -0.60 8.89 13.44
N ASP A 71 -0.26 10.16 13.63
CA ASP A 71 -1.14 11.17 14.23
C ASP A 71 -2.45 11.33 13.45
N ARG A 72 -2.39 11.27 12.12
CA ARG A 72 -3.56 11.46 11.27
C ARG A 72 -4.44 10.23 11.15
N ILE A 73 -3.89 9.02 11.19
CA ILE A 73 -4.59 7.77 10.86
C ILE A 73 -4.79 6.88 12.11
N ASN A 74 -4.77 7.44 13.32
CA ASN A 74 -4.82 6.65 14.56
C ASN A 74 -6.22 6.33 15.10
N ALA A 75 -7.23 6.22 14.24
CA ALA A 75 -8.60 5.91 14.67
C ALA A 75 -9.21 4.69 13.96
N PRO A 76 -10.11 3.94 14.62
CA PRO A 76 -10.97 2.99 13.92
C PRO A 76 -11.91 3.72 12.96
N LEU A 77 -12.11 3.18 11.76
CA LEU A 77 -13.16 3.63 10.86
C LEU A 77 -14.52 3.05 11.28
N LEU A 78 -15.51 3.93 11.35
CA LEU A 78 -16.89 3.55 11.60
C LEU A 78 -17.59 3.28 10.27
N PRO A 79 -18.28 2.13 10.08
CA PRO A 79 -18.96 1.82 8.83
C PRO A 79 -19.91 2.94 8.35
N ASP A 80 -20.62 3.58 9.27
CA ASP A 80 -21.61 4.61 8.94
C ASP A 80 -21.00 5.91 8.41
N ALA A 81 -19.72 6.17 8.71
CA ALA A 81 -18.99 7.32 8.19
C ALA A 81 -18.43 7.10 6.77
N LEU A 82 -18.45 5.86 6.27
CA LEU A 82 -17.88 5.48 4.98
C LEU A 82 -18.94 5.42 3.89
N ASP A 83 -18.57 5.82 2.67
CA ASP A 83 -19.38 5.55 1.49
C ASP A 83 -19.40 4.06 1.13
N TRP A 84 -20.31 3.64 0.24
CA TRP A 84 -20.47 2.22 -0.11
C TRP A 84 -19.18 1.57 -0.62
N TYR A 85 -18.34 2.30 -1.34
CA TYR A 85 -17.11 1.78 -1.92
C TYR A 85 -16.01 1.67 -0.86
N GLU A 86 -15.88 2.68 -0.01
CA GLU A 86 -14.94 2.69 1.11
C GLU A 86 -15.26 1.57 2.12
N ARG A 87 -16.54 1.26 2.34
CA ARG A 87 -16.96 0.07 3.11
C ARG A 87 -16.46 -1.22 2.45
N LEU A 88 -16.66 -1.37 1.13
CA LEU A 88 -16.16 -2.53 0.39
C LEU A 88 -14.63 -2.64 0.46
N GLU A 89 -13.88 -1.53 0.39
CA GLU A 89 -12.43 -1.54 0.59
C GLU A 89 -12.05 -2.09 1.97
N GLY A 90 -12.72 -1.62 3.03
CA GLY A 90 -12.46 -2.04 4.40
C GLY A 90 -12.79 -3.52 4.69
N LEU A 91 -13.70 -4.11 3.90
CA LEU A 91 -14.01 -5.54 3.95
C LEU A 91 -13.07 -6.38 3.07
N SER A 92 -12.32 -5.75 2.17
CA SER A 92 -11.47 -6.47 1.23
C SER A 92 -10.24 -7.10 1.91
N PRO A 93 -9.65 -8.16 1.32
CA PRO A 93 -8.39 -8.71 1.80
C PRO A 93 -7.23 -7.71 1.81
N LEU A 94 -7.32 -6.68 0.96
CA LEU A 94 -6.30 -5.64 0.87
C LEU A 94 -6.47 -4.57 1.94
N ASN A 95 -7.53 -4.62 2.76
CA ASN A 95 -7.82 -3.64 3.80
C ASN A 95 -8.02 -2.21 3.23
N VAL A 96 -8.16 -1.23 4.13
CA VAL A 96 -8.40 0.18 3.82
C VAL A 96 -7.29 0.77 2.92
N SER A 97 -7.69 1.51 1.89
CA SER A 97 -6.75 2.23 1.03
C SER A 97 -6.16 3.47 1.72
N ALA A 98 -4.98 3.92 1.32
CA ALA A 98 -4.37 5.15 1.86
C ALA A 98 -5.28 6.39 1.72
N ALA A 99 -6.10 6.46 0.66
CA ALA A 99 -7.02 7.57 0.46
C ALA A 99 -8.14 7.57 1.51
N THR A 100 -8.80 6.43 1.70
CA THR A 100 -9.84 6.27 2.73
C THR A 100 -9.26 6.56 4.10
N ALA A 101 -8.05 6.06 4.37
CA ALA A 101 -7.36 6.26 5.63
C ALA A 101 -7.04 7.74 5.91
N LEU A 102 -6.50 8.46 4.93
CA LEU A 102 -6.16 9.89 5.05
C LEU A 102 -7.38 10.81 5.07
N ARG A 103 -8.47 10.41 4.41
CA ARG A 103 -9.73 11.16 4.35
C ARG A 103 -10.46 11.13 5.68
N HIS A 104 -10.55 9.95 6.27
CA HIS A 104 -11.35 9.70 7.48
C HIS A 104 -10.52 9.63 8.76
N GLY A 105 -9.19 9.71 8.63
CA GLY A 105 -8.25 9.66 9.75
C GLY A 105 -8.22 8.30 10.46
N GLY A 106 -8.44 7.19 9.73
CA GLY A 106 -8.54 5.88 10.36
C GLY A 106 -7.99 4.71 9.57
N PHE A 107 -7.59 3.66 10.29
CA PHE A 107 -6.73 2.61 9.75
C PHE A 107 -7.45 1.32 9.32
N GLY A 108 -8.65 1.07 9.85
CA GLY A 108 -9.34 -0.20 9.65
C GLY A 108 -10.81 -0.11 10.06
N LEU A 109 -11.66 -0.93 9.42
CA LEU A 109 -13.09 -0.97 9.71
C LEU A 109 -13.34 -1.65 11.08
N LYS A 110 -13.96 -0.93 12.01
CA LYS A 110 -14.29 -1.46 13.34
C LYS A 110 -15.16 -2.71 13.23
N GLY A 111 -14.78 -3.77 13.94
CA GLY A 111 -15.52 -5.04 13.97
C GLY A 111 -15.19 -6.03 12.84
N HIS A 112 -14.23 -5.70 11.96
CA HIS A 112 -13.79 -6.62 10.91
C HIS A 112 -12.56 -7.44 11.35
N ALA A 113 -12.42 -8.67 10.84
CA ALA A 113 -11.35 -9.60 11.24
C ALA A 113 -9.91 -9.09 10.95
N ARG A 114 -9.76 -8.14 10.01
CA ARG A 114 -8.47 -7.53 9.64
C ARG A 114 -8.30 -6.12 10.23
N PHE A 115 -8.83 -5.92 11.43
CA PHE A 115 -8.75 -4.64 12.14
C PHE A 115 -7.36 -4.46 12.77
N GLY A 116 -6.49 -3.68 12.12
CA GLY A 116 -5.16 -3.36 12.64
C GLY A 116 -4.50 -2.20 11.88
N PRO A 117 -3.70 -1.35 12.56
CA PRO A 117 -3.12 -0.15 11.97
C PRO A 117 -1.92 -0.41 11.05
N CYS A 118 -1.15 -1.46 11.33
CA CYS A 118 0.16 -1.72 10.72
C CYS A 118 0.12 -1.74 9.17
N THR A 119 -0.79 -2.51 8.56
CA THR A 119 -0.89 -2.59 7.10
C THR A 119 -1.26 -1.25 6.45
N THR A 120 -2.27 -0.55 6.97
CA THR A 120 -2.80 0.68 6.35
C THR A 120 -1.82 1.84 6.50
N MET A 121 -1.19 2.00 7.67
CA MET A 121 -0.19 3.03 7.89
C MET A 121 1.10 2.75 7.09
N SER A 122 1.60 1.52 7.08
CA SER A 122 2.77 1.13 6.28
C SER A 122 2.53 1.32 4.78
N ARG A 123 1.34 0.96 4.27
CA ARG A 123 0.95 1.26 2.89
C ARG A 123 0.99 2.75 2.58
N THR A 124 0.43 3.57 3.47
CA THR A 124 0.38 5.02 3.28
C THR A 124 1.79 5.61 3.24
N LEU A 125 2.67 5.16 4.14
CA LEU A 125 4.07 5.59 4.19
C LEU A 125 4.84 5.19 2.92
N ILE A 126 4.71 3.94 2.45
CA ILE A 126 5.37 3.47 1.22
C ILE A 126 4.95 4.31 0.01
N LEU A 127 3.65 4.62 -0.11
CA LEU A 127 3.16 5.46 -1.21
C LEU A 127 3.70 6.89 -1.12
N ALA A 128 3.78 7.47 0.07
CA ALA A 128 4.29 8.81 0.29
C ALA A 128 5.80 8.89 -0.04
N LEU A 129 6.60 7.95 0.47
CA LEU A 129 8.04 7.86 0.20
C LEU A 129 8.36 7.69 -1.28
N ARG A 130 7.67 6.75 -1.96
CA ARG A 130 7.86 6.54 -3.40
C ARG A 130 7.46 7.76 -4.24
N ARG A 131 6.47 8.55 -3.77
CA ARG A 131 6.09 9.82 -4.41
C ARG A 131 7.20 10.87 -4.31
N LEU A 132 7.99 10.84 -3.24
CA LEU A 132 9.22 11.60 -3.06
C LEU A 132 10.47 10.93 -3.66
N LYS A 133 10.31 9.87 -4.45
CA LYS A 133 11.42 9.09 -5.06
C LYS A 133 12.35 8.41 -4.05
N ILE A 134 11.93 8.26 -2.80
CA ILE A 134 12.60 7.42 -1.80
C ILE A 134 12.12 5.98 -2.00
N GLN A 135 13.04 5.04 -2.22
CA GLN A 135 12.65 3.64 -2.38
C GLN A 135 12.14 3.12 -1.04
N ALA A 136 11.02 2.39 -1.07
CA ALA A 136 10.37 1.88 0.12
C ALA A 136 9.62 0.58 -0.20
N ARG A 137 9.61 -0.34 0.75
CA ARG A 137 8.95 -1.65 0.65
C ARG A 137 8.38 -2.11 1.99
N ALA A 138 7.41 -3.01 1.94
CA ALA A 138 6.85 -3.62 3.13
C ALA A 138 7.79 -4.66 3.72
N LEU A 139 7.92 -4.64 5.04
CA LEU A 139 8.58 -5.67 5.84
C LEU A 139 7.52 -6.33 6.71
N TYR A 140 7.33 -7.63 6.57
CA TYR A 140 6.38 -8.39 7.38
C TYR A 140 7.13 -9.24 8.39
N LEU A 141 6.76 -9.11 9.66
CA LEU A 141 7.22 -9.97 10.74
C LEU A 141 6.12 -10.99 11.02
N GLU A 142 6.48 -12.26 11.01
CA GLU A 142 5.60 -13.30 11.52
C GLU A 142 5.54 -13.21 13.05
N ALA A 143 4.37 -13.52 13.62
CA ALA A 143 4.27 -13.74 15.06
C ALA A 143 5.17 -14.92 15.45
N ASP A 144 5.77 -14.83 16.63
CA ASP A 144 6.41 -15.99 17.24
C ASP A 144 5.36 -17.04 17.66
N GLU A 145 5.81 -18.20 18.15
CA GLU A 145 4.93 -19.26 18.65
C GLU A 145 4.04 -18.83 19.83
N ARG A 146 4.33 -17.67 20.44
CA ARG A 146 3.59 -17.10 21.57
C ARG A 146 2.56 -16.04 21.12
N GLY A 147 2.67 -15.54 19.90
CA GLY A 147 1.77 -14.54 19.35
C GLY A 147 0.37 -15.11 19.10
N LEU A 148 -0.65 -14.30 19.32
CA LEU A 148 -2.07 -14.65 19.19
C LEU A 148 -2.55 -14.87 17.74
N GLY A 149 -1.64 -15.21 16.82
CA GLY A 149 -1.94 -15.42 15.41
C GLY A 149 -2.17 -14.10 14.66
N GLY A 150 -1.10 -13.43 14.26
CA GLY A 150 -1.14 -12.28 13.38
C GLY A 150 0.27 -11.74 13.14
N GLY A 151 0.60 -11.32 11.92
CA GLY A 151 1.89 -10.70 11.67
C GLY A 151 1.84 -9.18 11.71
N HIS A 152 3.01 -8.57 11.80
CA HIS A 152 3.18 -7.13 11.87
C HIS A 152 3.80 -6.59 10.60
N GLN A 153 3.18 -5.58 9.99
CA GLN A 153 3.71 -4.96 8.79
C GLN A 153 4.36 -3.62 9.11
N MET A 154 5.66 -3.53 8.84
CA MET A 154 6.48 -2.33 8.91
C MET A 154 6.95 -1.89 7.52
N VAL A 155 7.83 -0.89 7.47
CA VAL A 155 8.41 -0.36 6.24
C VAL A 155 9.93 -0.43 6.31
N GLU A 156 10.54 -0.91 5.24
CA GLU A 156 11.95 -0.66 4.93
C GLU A 156 12.02 0.49 3.91
N PHE A 157 12.91 1.46 4.12
CA PHE A 157 13.20 2.54 3.17
C PHE A 157 14.69 2.61 2.85
N TRP A 158 15.02 2.97 1.61
CA TRP A 158 16.39 3.04 1.14
C TRP A 158 16.97 4.42 1.38
N ASP A 159 18.07 4.45 2.11
CA ASP A 159 18.76 5.68 2.48
C ASP A 159 20.25 5.36 2.69
N GLU A 160 21.13 6.20 2.15
CA GLU A 160 22.60 6.02 2.25
C GLU A 160 23.11 4.63 1.83
N GLY A 161 22.45 3.99 0.86
CA GLY A 161 22.87 2.66 0.39
C GLY A 161 22.42 1.50 1.29
N MET A 162 21.47 1.73 2.20
CA MET A 162 20.97 0.72 3.15
C MET A 162 19.45 0.73 3.27
N TRP A 163 18.88 -0.42 3.61
CA TRP A 163 17.45 -0.57 3.94
C TRP A 163 17.22 -0.36 5.43
N LYS A 164 16.75 0.82 5.81
CA LYS A 164 16.47 1.23 7.20
C LYS A 164 15.02 0.87 7.57
N VAL A 165 14.77 0.46 8.82
CA VAL A 165 13.44 -0.03 9.27
C VAL A 165 12.68 1.04 10.06
N ILE A 166 11.39 1.20 9.77
CA ILE A 166 10.47 2.08 10.50
C ILE A 166 9.09 1.43 10.68
N ALA A 167 8.52 1.57 11.88
CA ALA A 167 7.20 1.05 12.25
C ALA A 167 6.19 2.20 12.40
N PRO A 168 5.46 2.58 11.33
CA PRO A 168 4.58 3.75 11.38
C PRO A 168 3.38 3.57 12.31
N SER A 169 2.92 2.34 12.54
CA SER A 169 1.83 2.04 13.48
C SER A 169 2.21 2.11 14.94
N ASP A 170 3.51 2.16 15.23
CA ASP A 170 4.03 2.04 16.58
C ASP A 170 4.56 3.42 17.00
N ASN A 171 3.74 4.47 16.82
CA ASN A 171 4.14 5.85 17.04
C ASN A 171 5.40 6.27 16.24
N ALA A 172 5.48 5.82 14.99
CA ALA A 172 6.63 6.03 14.12
C ALA A 172 7.98 5.56 14.72
N PHE A 173 7.95 4.44 15.45
CA PHE A 173 9.14 3.88 16.09
C PHE A 173 10.22 3.50 15.06
N VAL A 174 11.47 3.75 15.46
CA VAL A 174 12.67 3.34 14.73
C VAL A 174 13.65 2.74 15.72
N TRP A 175 14.32 1.67 15.29
CA TRP A 175 15.47 1.13 16.00
C TRP A 175 16.70 1.94 15.62
N ARG A 176 17.51 2.35 16.60
CA ARG A 176 18.77 3.07 16.34
C ARG A 176 19.96 2.21 16.67
N THR A 177 21.00 2.29 15.86
CA THR A 177 22.28 1.67 16.18
C THR A 177 23.05 2.50 17.22
N HIS A 178 24.18 2.00 17.70
CA HIS A 178 25.04 2.74 18.63
C HIS A 178 25.58 4.06 18.03
N GLU A 179 25.71 4.15 16.70
CA GLU A 179 26.07 5.40 16.01
C GLU A 179 24.87 6.35 15.83
N GLY A 180 23.68 5.98 16.30
CA GLY A 180 22.49 6.82 16.28
C GLY A 180 21.70 6.85 14.97
N ARG A 181 22.14 6.15 13.92
CA ARG A 181 21.39 5.99 12.65
C ARG A 181 20.25 4.98 12.80
N VAL A 182 19.24 5.05 11.94
CA VAL A 182 18.19 4.01 11.92
C VAL A 182 18.78 2.67 11.44
N ALA A 183 18.50 1.62 12.19
CA ALA A 183 19.02 0.28 11.97
C ALA A 183 18.32 -0.43 10.80
N THR A 184 19.07 -1.33 10.16
CA THR A 184 18.56 -2.28 9.17
C THR A 184 17.92 -3.48 9.85
N ALA A 185 17.09 -4.24 9.13
CA ALA A 185 16.49 -5.48 9.66
C ALA A 185 17.55 -6.50 10.13
N ALA A 186 18.69 -6.59 9.44
CA ALA A 186 19.78 -7.51 9.80
C ALA A 186 20.47 -7.09 11.11
N GLU A 187 20.68 -5.79 11.33
CA GLU A 187 21.27 -5.28 12.56
C GLU A 187 20.34 -5.45 13.76
N ILE A 188 19.04 -5.24 13.56
CA ILE A 188 18.04 -5.49 14.59
C ILE A 188 18.02 -6.98 14.95
N ALA A 189 18.08 -7.87 13.97
CA ALA A 189 18.14 -9.31 14.21
C ALA A 189 19.42 -9.77 14.92
N ALA A 190 20.55 -9.12 14.64
CA ALA A 190 21.86 -9.50 15.15
C ALA A 190 22.20 -8.90 16.53
N SER A 191 21.56 -7.79 16.92
CA SER A 191 21.86 -7.08 18.18
C SER A 191 20.67 -7.06 19.12
N ALA A 192 20.80 -7.79 20.24
CA ALA A 192 19.80 -7.79 21.30
C ALA A 192 19.61 -6.39 21.91
N GLU A 193 20.68 -5.60 22.01
CA GLU A 193 20.63 -4.21 22.49
C GLU A 193 19.76 -3.36 21.56
N VAL A 194 20.02 -3.38 20.25
CA VAL A 194 19.23 -2.64 19.27
C VAL A 194 17.77 -3.09 19.34
N PHE A 195 17.51 -4.40 19.25
CA PHE A 195 16.16 -4.94 19.30
C PHE A 195 15.40 -4.53 20.56
N SER A 196 16.07 -4.55 21.73
CA SER A 196 15.43 -4.31 23.02
C SER A 196 14.85 -2.91 23.21
N GLN A 197 15.27 -1.92 22.41
CA GLN A 197 14.75 -0.55 22.44
C GLN A 197 13.23 -0.48 22.29
N VAL A 198 12.63 -1.43 21.56
CA VAL A 198 11.17 -1.46 21.37
C VAL A 198 10.42 -1.67 22.68
N TYR A 199 11.01 -2.38 23.66
CA TYR A 199 10.34 -2.70 24.93
C TYR A 199 10.27 -1.51 25.88
N GLU A 200 11.09 -0.48 25.68
CA GLU A 200 10.97 0.78 26.43
C GLU A 200 9.66 1.51 26.07
N ALA A 201 9.27 1.46 24.80
CA ALA A 201 8.04 2.08 24.30
C ALA A 201 6.84 1.11 24.34
N PHE A 202 7.08 -0.19 24.10
CA PHE A 202 6.06 -1.22 23.95
C PHE A 202 6.48 -2.48 24.73
N PRO A 203 6.29 -2.52 26.07
CA PRO A 203 6.71 -3.66 26.90
C PRO A 203 6.10 -5.01 26.51
N HIS A 204 4.99 -4.99 25.77
CA HIS A 204 4.28 -6.17 25.28
C HIS A 204 4.54 -6.47 23.80
N TYR A 205 5.62 -5.96 23.20
CA TYR A 205 5.96 -6.26 21.81
C TYR A 205 6.20 -7.78 21.64
N GLN A 206 5.61 -8.39 20.61
CA GLN A 206 5.62 -9.88 20.42
C GLN A 206 6.23 -10.32 19.09
N TYR A 207 6.83 -9.39 18.33
CA TYR A 207 7.34 -9.69 17.00
C TYR A 207 8.86 -9.79 17.01
N LEU A 208 9.40 -10.72 16.21
CA LEU A 208 10.83 -10.99 16.11
C LEU A 208 11.33 -10.76 14.69
N PHE A 209 12.61 -10.41 14.55
CA PHE A 209 13.27 -10.21 13.26
C PHE A 209 13.95 -11.48 12.71
N HIS A 210 13.69 -12.66 13.28
CA HIS A 210 14.26 -13.92 12.80
C HIS A 210 13.56 -14.46 11.54
N ASN A 211 12.25 -14.25 11.42
CA ASN A 211 11.44 -14.68 10.29
C ASN A 211 10.82 -13.46 9.61
N ILE A 212 11.62 -12.81 8.75
CA ILE A 212 11.16 -11.66 7.96
C ILE A 212 10.70 -12.11 6.58
N THR A 213 9.51 -11.69 6.20
CA THR A 213 9.03 -11.84 4.83
C THR A 213 9.06 -10.48 4.13
N ARG A 214 9.73 -10.44 2.99
CA ARG A 214 9.61 -9.35 2.02
C ARG A 214 8.78 -9.92 0.89
N PHE A 215 7.57 -9.42 0.72
CA PHE A 215 6.74 -9.91 -0.37
C PHE A 215 7.45 -9.62 -1.70
N SER A 216 7.82 -10.66 -2.43
CA SER A 216 8.49 -10.57 -3.72
C SER A 216 7.59 -11.25 -4.75
N LEU A 217 7.32 -10.58 -5.88
CA LEU A 217 6.61 -11.21 -6.99
C LEU A 217 7.41 -12.34 -7.68
N PRO A 218 8.77 -12.41 -7.62
CA PRO A 218 9.52 -13.57 -8.09
C PRO A 218 9.00 -14.94 -7.62
N ASP A 219 8.28 -15.02 -6.51
CA ASP A 219 7.73 -16.28 -5.98
C ASP A 219 6.33 -16.63 -6.52
N ALA A 220 5.72 -15.76 -7.33
CA ALA A 220 4.42 -16.01 -7.96
C ALA A 220 4.51 -16.98 -9.16
N PRO A 221 3.48 -17.81 -9.41
CA PRO A 221 3.38 -18.62 -10.62
C PRO A 221 3.54 -17.78 -11.89
N GLY A 222 4.19 -18.33 -12.93
CA GLY A 222 4.47 -17.60 -14.18
C GLY A 222 3.24 -16.98 -14.84
N TRP A 223 2.09 -17.67 -14.79
CA TRP A 223 0.82 -17.13 -15.32
C TRP A 223 0.33 -15.90 -14.53
N LEU A 224 0.55 -15.86 -13.21
CA LEU A 224 0.19 -14.72 -12.37
C LEU A 224 1.11 -13.54 -12.66
N LYS A 225 2.42 -13.79 -12.85
CA LYS A 225 3.37 -12.76 -13.29
C LYS A 225 2.98 -12.17 -14.64
N SER A 226 2.62 -13.00 -15.62
CA SER A 226 2.17 -12.54 -16.93
C SER A 226 0.87 -11.73 -16.85
N LEU A 227 -0.09 -12.18 -16.04
CA LEU A 227 -1.36 -11.47 -15.84
C LEU A 227 -1.14 -10.13 -15.15
N VAL A 228 -0.29 -10.10 -14.12
CA VAL A 228 0.14 -8.86 -13.45
C VAL A 228 0.94 -7.98 -14.43
N GLY A 229 1.70 -8.57 -15.36
CA GLY A 229 2.55 -7.87 -16.33
C GLY A 229 1.76 -7.16 -17.43
N MET A 230 0.67 -7.77 -17.86
CA MET A 230 -0.29 -7.11 -18.75
C MET A 230 -1.01 -5.95 -18.05
N ILE A 231 -1.13 -6.03 -16.73
CA ILE A 231 -1.82 -5.04 -15.91
C ILE A 231 -0.87 -3.92 -15.48
N LEU A 232 0.44 -4.16 -15.31
CA LEU A 232 1.43 -3.23 -14.76
C LEU A 232 2.60 -2.94 -15.71
N PRO A 233 2.92 -1.65 -16.01
CA PRO A 233 4.18 -1.32 -16.68
C PRO A 233 5.39 -1.68 -15.80
N ASP A 234 6.58 -1.74 -16.43
CA ASP A 234 7.83 -2.31 -15.89
C ASP A 234 8.29 -1.69 -14.55
N ASP A 235 7.79 -0.51 -14.16
CA ASP A 235 8.05 0.14 -12.86
C ASP A 235 7.33 -0.55 -11.68
N GLY A 236 6.42 -1.49 -11.96
CA GLY A 236 5.73 -2.34 -10.97
C GLY A 236 6.45 -3.66 -10.64
N PHE A 237 7.53 -4.00 -11.35
CA PHE A 237 8.25 -5.28 -11.28
C PHE A 237 9.68 -5.17 -10.73
N GLY A 238 9.91 -4.23 -9.81
CA GLY A 238 11.11 -4.32 -8.98
C GLY A 238 11.16 -5.67 -8.22
N PRO A 239 12.33 -6.09 -7.71
CA PRO A 239 12.45 -7.27 -6.83
C PRO A 239 11.63 -7.15 -5.53
N GLU A 240 10.98 -6.02 -5.30
CA GLU A 240 10.20 -5.66 -4.13
C GLU A 240 8.70 -5.84 -4.36
N ALA A 241 7.94 -5.84 -3.27
CA ALA A 241 6.49 -5.96 -3.31
C ALA A 241 5.89 -5.02 -4.38
N PRO A 242 5.15 -5.57 -5.34
CA PRO A 242 4.60 -4.77 -6.41
C PRO A 242 3.72 -3.64 -5.86
N LEU A 243 3.89 -2.43 -6.41
CA LEU A 243 3.18 -1.23 -5.95
C LEU A 243 1.64 -1.39 -5.94
N PHE A 244 1.11 -2.34 -6.71
CA PHE A 244 -0.33 -2.61 -6.77
C PHE A 244 -0.92 -3.14 -5.45
N PHE A 245 -0.16 -3.86 -4.63
CA PHE A 245 -0.62 -4.28 -3.29
C PHE A 245 -0.83 -3.09 -2.35
N HIS A 246 -0.12 -2.00 -2.62
CA HIS A 246 -0.30 -0.72 -1.93
C HIS A 246 -1.35 0.16 -2.60
N SER A 247 -1.92 -0.26 -3.73
CA SER A 247 -2.80 0.53 -4.59
C SER A 247 -4.04 -0.26 -5.06
N PRO A 248 -4.93 -0.71 -4.15
CA PRO A 248 -6.11 -1.50 -4.50
C PRO A 248 -7.00 -0.82 -5.57
N ARG A 249 -7.22 0.49 -5.45
CA ARG A 249 -7.95 1.31 -6.45
C ARG A 249 -7.32 1.25 -7.84
N GLY A 250 -5.99 1.28 -7.91
CA GLY A 250 -5.24 1.15 -9.16
C GLY A 250 -5.37 -0.22 -9.81
N LEU A 251 -5.40 -1.28 -9.00
CA LEU A 251 -5.66 -2.64 -9.48
C LEU A 251 -7.08 -2.75 -10.09
N MET A 252 -8.09 -2.21 -9.40
CA MET A 252 -9.47 -2.22 -9.88
C MET A 252 -9.66 -1.44 -11.19
N LEU A 253 -9.01 -0.28 -11.33
CA LEU A 253 -9.01 0.48 -12.59
C LEU A 253 -8.52 -0.39 -13.75
N ARG A 254 -7.35 -1.01 -13.57
CA ARG A 254 -6.71 -1.80 -14.63
C ARG A 254 -7.54 -3.04 -14.96
N LEU A 255 -8.11 -3.71 -13.95
CA LEU A 255 -9.03 -4.83 -14.15
C LEU A 255 -10.24 -4.39 -15.00
N CYS A 256 -10.85 -3.23 -14.70
CA CYS A 256 -11.95 -2.70 -15.49
C CYS A 256 -11.54 -2.46 -16.95
N LEU A 257 -10.35 -1.88 -17.19
CA LEU A 257 -9.84 -1.61 -18.55
C LEU A 257 -9.57 -2.89 -19.35
N VAL A 258 -8.98 -3.91 -18.71
CA VAL A 258 -8.72 -5.22 -19.33
C VAL A 258 -10.03 -5.90 -19.70
N LEU A 259 -10.97 -5.99 -18.75
CA LEU A 259 -12.26 -6.61 -18.99
C LEU A 259 -13.07 -5.85 -20.04
N ALA A 260 -13.00 -4.51 -20.05
CA ALA A 260 -13.66 -3.70 -21.09
C ALA A 260 -13.11 -4.05 -22.47
N SER A 261 -11.78 -4.14 -22.60
CA SER A 261 -11.13 -4.55 -23.85
C SER A 261 -11.60 -5.93 -24.32
N LEU A 262 -11.70 -6.90 -23.41
CA LEU A 262 -12.21 -8.24 -23.72
C LEU A 262 -13.68 -8.21 -24.17
N CYS A 263 -14.53 -7.41 -23.50
CA CYS A 263 -15.92 -7.21 -23.91
C CYS A 263 -16.02 -6.57 -25.30
N ALA A 264 -15.16 -5.60 -25.63
CA ALA A 264 -15.12 -5.00 -26.96
C ALA A 264 -14.75 -6.01 -28.04
N VAL A 265 -13.71 -6.83 -27.81
CA VAL A 265 -13.32 -7.92 -28.72
C VAL A 265 -14.46 -8.93 -28.89
N ALA A 266 -15.09 -9.35 -27.79
CA ALA A 266 -16.23 -10.27 -27.84
C ALA A 266 -17.40 -9.69 -28.63
N ALA A 267 -17.73 -8.40 -28.45
CA ALA A 267 -18.76 -7.74 -29.23
C ALA A 267 -18.42 -7.70 -30.72
N ILE A 268 -17.15 -7.44 -31.09
CA ILE A 268 -16.72 -7.49 -32.49
C ILE A 268 -16.90 -8.90 -33.08
N CYS A 269 -16.46 -9.95 -32.36
CA CYS A 269 -16.56 -11.33 -32.81
C CYS A 269 -18.00 -11.87 -32.88
N LEU A 270 -18.89 -11.38 -32.00
CA LEU A 270 -20.29 -11.82 -31.91
C LEU A 270 -21.24 -10.97 -32.75
N ARG A 271 -20.74 -9.91 -33.41
CA ARG A 271 -21.53 -9.03 -34.26
C ARG A 271 -22.34 -9.88 -35.26
N PRO A 272 -23.69 -9.75 -35.28
CA PRO A 272 -24.50 -10.44 -36.27
C PRO A 272 -23.97 -10.06 -37.67
N ARG A 273 -23.65 -11.05 -38.50
CA ARG A 273 -23.39 -10.79 -39.92
C ARG A 273 -24.67 -10.14 -40.44
N ARG A 274 -24.60 -8.88 -40.88
CA ARG A 274 -25.69 -8.30 -41.67
C ARG A 274 -25.88 -9.28 -42.83
N TYR A 275 -27.10 -9.79 -43.00
CA TYR A 275 -27.49 -10.50 -44.21
C TYR A 275 -27.06 -9.58 -45.37
N GLN A 276 -26.03 -10.00 -46.12
CA GLN A 276 -25.59 -9.34 -47.35
C GLN A 276 -26.35 -9.94 -48.55
N ASP A 277 -27.56 -10.44 -48.31
CA ASP A 277 -28.46 -10.93 -49.36
C ASP A 277 -29.64 -9.96 -49.46
N GLU A 278 -29.35 -8.76 -49.97
CA GLU A 278 -30.26 -7.97 -50.81
C GLU A 278 -29.49 -7.54 -52.07
#